data_AF-A6IDR7-F1
#
_entry.id   AF-A6IDR7-F1
#
_cell.length_a   1.000
_cell.length_b   1.000
_cell.length_c   1.000
_cell.angle_alpha   90.00
_cell.angle_beta   90.00
_cell.angle_gamma   90.00
#
_symmetry.space_group_name_H-M   'P 1'
#
loop_
_entity.id
_entity.type
_entity.pdbx_description
1 polymer ?
#
loop_
_entity_poly.entity_id
_entity_poly.type
_entity_poly.pdbx_seq_one_letter_code
_entity_poly.pdbx_strand_id
1 'polypeptide(L)'
;MKQCIKLWTEDVVSKPHVIVAGAATWSIKIHNGSEEALSQYKMNITSIAPLLEKLAKTSDVYWVLQDPVYEDLLSENRKMITNEKIDAYNEAAVSILNSSTRTSKSNVKMFSVSKLIAQETIMESLDGLHLPESSRETSAMILMNVYCNKILKPVDGSCCQPRPPLTLIQKLAACFFTLSIIGYLIFYVIHRNAHRKNKPCPDLESGEEKKNIINTPVSSLEILLQ
;
A
#
# COMPACT_ATOMS: atom_id res chain seq x y z
N MET A 1 27.01 -4.27 -9.54
CA MET A 1 25.75 -4.50 -8.80
C MET A 1 25.37 -5.98 -8.71
N LYS A 2 25.03 -6.66 -9.83
CA LYS A 2 24.57 -8.08 -9.83
C LYS A 2 25.50 -9.04 -9.07
N GLN A 3 26.81 -8.91 -9.24
CA GLN A 3 27.78 -9.75 -8.53
C GLN A 3 27.72 -9.57 -7.01
N CYS A 4 27.60 -8.33 -6.52
CA CYS A 4 27.46 -8.06 -5.08
C CYS A 4 26.18 -8.68 -4.52
N ILE A 5 25.05 -8.52 -5.23
CA ILE A 5 23.76 -9.11 -4.85
C ILE A 5 23.89 -10.65 -4.76
N LYS A 6 24.56 -11.27 -5.74
CA LYS A 6 24.79 -12.72 -5.75
C LYS A 6 25.62 -13.15 -4.54
N LEU A 7 26.73 -12.46 -4.26
CA LEU A 7 27.59 -12.77 -3.11
C LEU A 7 26.81 -12.70 -1.78
N TRP A 8 26.01 -11.63 -1.56
CA TRP A 8 25.19 -11.49 -0.35
C TRP A 8 24.08 -12.53 -0.22
N THR A 9 23.68 -13.18 -1.33
CA THR A 9 22.72 -14.30 -1.26
C THR A 9 23.35 -15.64 -0.93
N GLU A 10 24.66 -15.78 -1.10
CA GLU A 10 25.41 -17.03 -0.93
C GLU A 10 26.14 -17.06 0.42
N ASP A 11 26.67 -15.93 0.88
CA ASP A 11 27.40 -15.80 2.14
C ASP A 11 26.54 -15.14 3.24
N VAL A 12 26.35 -15.86 4.34
CA VAL A 12 25.53 -15.42 5.49
C VAL A 12 26.29 -14.40 6.36
N VAL A 13 27.63 -14.43 6.38
CA VAL A 13 28.44 -13.59 7.28
C VAL A 13 28.59 -12.16 6.74
N SER A 14 28.56 -11.98 5.43
CA SER A 14 28.73 -10.68 4.76
C SER A 14 27.42 -10.00 4.33
N LYS A 15 26.26 -10.48 4.79
CA LYS A 15 24.95 -9.98 4.36
C LYS A 15 24.63 -8.60 4.99
N PRO A 16 24.32 -7.56 4.18
CA PRO A 16 23.95 -6.25 4.71
C PRO A 16 22.58 -6.25 5.40
N HIS A 17 22.41 -5.46 6.46
CA HIS A 17 21.10 -5.25 7.11
C HIS A 17 20.14 -4.43 6.23
N VAL A 18 20.69 -3.45 5.50
CA VAL A 18 19.96 -2.56 4.60
C VAL A 18 20.66 -2.54 3.25
N ILE A 19 19.88 -2.67 2.18
CA ILE A 19 20.36 -2.61 0.80
C ILE A 19 19.55 -1.53 0.10
N VAL A 20 20.23 -0.51 -0.40
CA VAL A 20 19.64 0.56 -1.22
C VAL A 20 20.30 0.51 -2.59
N ALA A 21 19.51 0.23 -3.62
CA ALA A 21 20.02 0.06 -4.96
C ALA A 21 19.12 0.78 -5.97
N GLY A 22 19.71 1.33 -7.02
CA GLY A 22 18.99 1.92 -8.15
C GLY A 22 19.94 1.99 -9.34
N ALA A 23 19.41 1.84 -10.54
CA ALA A 23 20.18 1.92 -11.77
C ALA A 23 19.24 2.16 -12.94
N ALA A 24 19.59 3.08 -13.84
CA ALA A 24 19.13 3.10 -15.24
C ALA A 24 19.82 4.23 -16.02
N THR A 25 20.09 5.39 -15.41
CA THR A 25 20.64 6.57 -16.10
C THR A 25 21.90 6.29 -16.92
N TRP A 26 22.83 5.48 -16.39
CA TRP A 26 24.02 5.07 -17.14
C TRP A 26 23.71 4.18 -18.35
N SER A 27 22.72 3.29 -18.24
CA SER A 27 22.25 2.46 -19.35
C SER A 27 21.68 3.32 -20.48
N ILE A 28 20.86 4.32 -20.11
CA ILE A 28 20.31 5.29 -21.05
C ILE A 28 21.45 6.05 -21.75
N LYS A 29 22.42 6.57 -20.98
CA LYS A 29 23.55 7.33 -21.53
C LYS A 29 24.42 6.51 -22.49
N ILE A 30 24.89 5.35 -22.05
CA ILE A 30 25.87 4.52 -22.81
C ILE A 30 25.27 4.00 -24.11
N HIS A 31 23.95 3.74 -24.11
CA HIS A 31 23.25 3.18 -25.26
C HIS A 31 22.33 4.20 -25.94
N ASN A 32 22.61 5.50 -25.77
CA ASN A 32 21.91 6.58 -26.46
C ASN A 32 20.37 6.53 -26.36
N GLY A 33 19.84 6.07 -25.22
CA GLY A 33 18.40 5.97 -24.97
C GLY A 33 17.67 4.94 -25.85
N SER A 34 18.37 3.96 -26.42
CA SER A 34 17.76 2.98 -27.34
C SER A 34 16.77 2.03 -26.68
N GLU A 35 15.82 1.51 -27.47
CA GLU A 35 14.83 0.53 -27.02
C GLU A 35 15.44 -0.85 -26.75
N GLU A 36 16.52 -1.19 -27.45
CA GLU A 36 17.31 -2.40 -27.19
C GLU A 36 17.92 -2.34 -25.80
N ALA A 37 18.42 -1.18 -25.39
CA ALA A 37 18.97 -0.97 -24.05
C ALA A 37 17.90 -1.10 -22.97
N LEU A 38 16.69 -0.57 -23.20
CA LEU A 38 15.55 -0.75 -22.29
C LEU A 38 15.16 -2.23 -22.19
N SER A 39 15.18 -2.96 -23.31
CA SER A 39 14.93 -4.40 -23.33
C SER A 39 15.99 -5.19 -22.56
N GLN A 40 17.26 -4.83 -22.72
CA GLN A 40 18.37 -5.40 -21.94
C GLN A 40 18.25 -5.09 -20.45
N TYR A 41 17.86 -3.86 -20.11
CA TYR A 41 17.57 -3.46 -18.75
C TYR A 41 16.46 -4.32 -18.12
N LYS A 42 15.35 -4.53 -18.83
CA LYS A 42 14.27 -5.44 -18.39
C LYS A 42 14.78 -6.84 -18.11
N MET A 43 15.60 -7.41 -19.01
CA MET A 43 16.21 -8.73 -18.80
C MET A 43 17.14 -8.75 -17.57
N ASN A 44 17.94 -7.69 -17.39
CA ASN A 44 18.85 -7.57 -16.27
C ASN A 44 18.12 -7.48 -14.93
N ILE A 45 17.10 -6.62 -14.82
CA ILE A 45 16.26 -6.49 -13.62
C ILE A 45 15.54 -7.80 -13.33
N THR A 46 14.95 -8.44 -14.34
CA THR A 46 14.30 -9.77 -14.20
C THR A 46 15.28 -10.79 -13.63
N SER A 47 16.55 -10.78 -14.08
CA SER A 47 17.55 -11.72 -13.60
C SER A 47 17.99 -11.51 -12.15
N ILE A 48 17.87 -10.30 -11.60
CA ILE A 48 18.24 -9.99 -10.22
C ILE A 48 17.04 -10.00 -9.26
N ALA A 49 15.82 -9.85 -9.75
CA ALA A 49 14.59 -9.87 -8.96
C ALA A 49 14.51 -11.03 -7.95
N PRO A 50 14.73 -12.32 -8.33
CA PRO A 50 14.66 -13.42 -7.36
C PRO A 50 15.75 -13.35 -6.28
N LEU A 51 16.92 -12.78 -6.60
CA LEU A 51 18.01 -12.60 -5.64
C LEU A 51 17.67 -11.49 -4.64
N LEU A 52 17.10 -10.39 -5.12
CA LEU A 52 16.62 -9.30 -4.25
C LEU A 52 15.51 -9.77 -3.32
N GLU A 53 14.55 -10.57 -3.81
CA GLU A 53 13.53 -11.20 -2.97
C GLU A 53 14.12 -12.14 -1.91
N LYS A 54 15.12 -12.94 -2.28
CA LYS A 54 15.84 -13.79 -1.31
C LYS A 54 16.52 -12.94 -0.22
N LEU A 55 17.11 -11.81 -0.59
CA LEU A 55 17.72 -10.89 0.37
C LEU A 55 16.67 -10.25 1.28
N ALA A 56 15.55 -9.82 0.71
CA ALA A 56 14.45 -9.12 1.38
C ALA A 56 13.73 -9.95 2.47
N LYS A 57 13.95 -11.26 2.51
CA LYS A 57 13.50 -12.11 3.65
C LYS A 57 14.20 -11.79 4.97
N THR A 58 15.34 -11.13 4.91
CA THR A 58 16.29 -11.04 6.04
C THR A 58 17.01 -9.69 6.11
N SER A 59 16.89 -8.86 5.07
CA SER A 59 17.40 -7.50 5.00
C SER A 59 16.29 -6.55 4.55
N ASP A 60 16.39 -5.28 4.89
CA ASP A 60 15.55 -4.26 4.26
C ASP A 60 16.12 -3.90 2.88
N VAL A 61 15.37 -4.22 1.81
CA VAL A 61 15.80 -3.97 0.42
C VAL A 61 14.95 -2.88 -0.20
N TYR A 62 15.60 -1.80 -0.65
CA TYR A 62 14.99 -0.66 -1.31
C TYR A 62 15.50 -0.53 -2.74
N TRP A 63 14.56 -0.44 -3.69
CA TRP A 63 14.84 -0.07 -5.07
C TRP A 63 14.51 1.41 -5.29
N VAL A 64 15.53 2.23 -5.52
CA VAL A 64 15.41 3.67 -5.74
C VAL A 64 15.02 3.92 -7.19
N LEU A 65 13.90 4.60 -7.39
CA LEU A 65 13.51 5.04 -8.73
C LEU A 65 14.48 6.12 -9.20
N GLN A 66 14.73 6.17 -10.50
CA GLN A 66 15.52 7.27 -11.06
C GLN A 66 14.72 8.57 -10.95
N ASP A 67 15.40 9.59 -10.47
CA ASP A 67 14.87 10.93 -10.32
C ASP A 67 14.78 11.61 -11.71
N PRO A 68 13.86 12.58 -11.90
CA PRO A 68 13.78 13.36 -13.14
C PRO A 68 15.07 14.15 -13.40
N VAL A 69 15.20 14.61 -14.64
CA VAL A 69 16.27 15.49 -15.10
C VAL A 69 15.71 16.82 -15.58
N TYR A 70 16.47 17.89 -15.44
CA TYR A 70 16.17 19.16 -16.10
C TYR A 70 16.83 19.16 -17.47
N GLU A 71 16.08 18.70 -18.47
CA GLU A 71 16.59 18.39 -19.81
C GLU A 71 17.30 19.56 -20.50
N ASP A 72 16.83 20.78 -20.29
CA ASP A 72 17.41 21.99 -20.89
C ASP A 72 18.84 22.30 -20.42
N LEU A 73 19.20 21.85 -19.21
CA LEU A 73 20.55 22.04 -18.64
C LEU A 73 21.48 20.86 -18.91
N LEU A 74 21.00 19.78 -19.54
CA LEU A 74 21.83 18.64 -19.88
C LEU A 74 22.83 19.03 -20.98
N SER A 75 24.09 18.67 -20.75
CA SER A 75 25.12 18.75 -21.77
C SER A 75 24.79 17.86 -22.98
N GLU A 76 25.32 18.19 -24.17
CA GLU A 76 25.07 17.43 -25.41
C GLU A 76 25.29 15.91 -25.26
N ASN A 77 26.33 15.51 -24.52
CA ASN A 77 26.64 14.10 -24.26
C ASN A 77 25.69 13.39 -23.27
N ARG A 78 24.65 14.08 -22.79
CA ARG A 78 23.63 13.59 -21.86
C ARG A 78 22.21 13.80 -22.38
N LYS A 79 22.01 14.49 -23.51
CA LYS A 79 20.68 14.79 -24.07
C LYS A 79 19.83 13.55 -24.40
N MET A 80 20.44 12.38 -24.52
CA MET A 80 19.69 11.13 -24.66
C MET A 80 18.92 10.74 -23.38
N ILE A 81 19.27 11.32 -22.23
CA ILE A 81 18.60 11.09 -20.95
C ILE A 81 17.41 12.03 -20.88
N THR A 82 16.26 11.58 -21.36
CA THR A 82 14.99 12.32 -21.24
C THR A 82 14.17 11.77 -20.07
N ASN A 83 13.25 12.57 -19.56
CA ASN A 83 12.30 12.16 -18.54
C ASN A 83 11.39 11.02 -19.04
N GLU A 84 11.04 11.01 -20.33
CA GLU A 84 10.33 9.91 -20.96
C GLU A 84 11.10 8.58 -20.83
N LYS A 85 12.41 8.59 -21.11
CA LYS A 85 13.25 7.40 -20.97
C LYS A 85 13.41 7.00 -19.50
N ILE A 86 13.59 7.97 -18.61
CA ILE A 86 13.64 7.71 -17.16
C ILE A 86 12.36 7.02 -16.68
N ASP A 87 11.20 7.51 -17.10
CA ASP A 87 9.91 6.94 -16.72
C ASP A 87 9.72 5.53 -17.28
N ALA A 88 10.11 5.27 -18.53
CA ALA A 88 10.06 3.94 -19.12
C ALA A 88 10.94 2.91 -18.36
N TYR A 89 12.13 3.33 -17.91
CA TYR A 89 13.00 2.47 -17.10
C TYR A 89 12.48 2.27 -15.67
N ASN A 90 11.90 3.31 -15.06
CA ASN A 90 11.25 3.22 -13.77
C ASN A 90 10.05 2.27 -13.81
N GLU A 91 9.18 2.40 -14.81
CA GLU A 91 8.03 1.52 -15.02
C GLU A 91 8.47 0.07 -15.23
N ALA A 92 9.52 -0.16 -16.01
CA ALA A 92 10.12 -1.48 -16.18
C ALA A 92 10.58 -2.07 -14.83
N ALA A 93 11.25 -1.29 -13.99
CA ALA A 93 11.67 -1.77 -12.67
C ALA A 93 10.48 -2.08 -11.75
N VAL A 94 9.52 -1.16 -11.66
CA VAL A 94 8.32 -1.29 -10.83
C VAL A 94 7.51 -2.51 -11.26
N SER A 95 7.26 -2.68 -12.55
CA SER A 95 6.49 -3.81 -13.07
C SER A 95 7.15 -5.16 -12.76
N ILE A 96 8.47 -5.27 -12.92
CA ILE A 96 9.20 -6.52 -12.66
C ILE A 96 9.30 -6.80 -11.16
N LEU A 97 9.70 -5.82 -10.35
CA LEU A 97 9.97 -6.02 -8.93
C LEU A 97 8.67 -6.17 -8.12
N ASN A 98 7.59 -5.46 -8.47
CA ASN A 98 6.30 -5.66 -7.79
C ASN A 98 5.58 -6.95 -8.19
N SER A 99 5.82 -7.49 -9.39
CA SER A 99 5.16 -8.69 -9.90
C SER A 99 5.86 -10.01 -9.55
N SER A 100 7.03 -9.94 -8.91
CA SER A 100 7.93 -11.10 -8.70
C SER A 100 7.35 -12.23 -7.82
N THR A 101 6.13 -12.10 -7.30
CA THR A 101 5.43 -13.17 -6.58
C THR A 101 3.95 -13.22 -6.98
N ARG A 102 3.58 -14.20 -7.81
CA ARG A 102 2.18 -14.47 -8.26
C ARG A 102 1.16 -14.69 -7.12
N THR A 103 1.60 -14.78 -5.86
CA THR A 103 0.76 -15.11 -4.71
C THR A 103 1.09 -14.34 -3.41
N SER A 104 2.05 -13.40 -3.42
CA SER A 104 2.33 -12.53 -2.25
C SER A 104 2.77 -11.15 -2.72
N LYS A 105 2.68 -10.13 -1.87
CA LYS A 105 3.28 -8.82 -2.13
C LYS A 105 4.81 -8.97 -2.13
N SER A 106 5.50 -8.34 -3.10
CA SER A 106 6.97 -8.28 -3.12
C SER A 106 7.52 -7.71 -1.81
N ASN A 107 8.66 -8.24 -1.34
CA ASN A 107 9.34 -7.71 -0.15
C ASN A 107 10.34 -6.61 -0.49
N VAL A 108 10.64 -6.41 -1.78
CA VAL A 108 11.46 -5.31 -2.27
C VAL A 108 10.62 -4.03 -2.25
N LYS A 109 11.10 -3.00 -1.55
CA LYS A 109 10.36 -1.75 -1.34
C LYS A 109 10.78 -0.74 -2.40
N MET A 110 9.84 -0.14 -3.11
CA MET A 110 10.14 0.99 -3.99
C MET A 110 10.37 2.24 -3.14
N PHE A 111 11.53 2.87 -3.29
CA PHE A 111 11.86 4.16 -2.71
C PHE A 111 11.59 5.22 -3.78
N SER A 112 10.33 5.61 -3.94
CA SER A 112 9.89 6.58 -4.94
C SER A 112 9.84 8.01 -4.40
N VAL A 113 10.00 8.20 -3.09
CA VAL A 113 10.02 9.52 -2.47
C VAL A 113 11.17 10.41 -2.95
N SER A 114 12.33 9.84 -3.33
CA SER A 114 13.42 10.63 -3.94
C SER A 114 12.95 11.31 -5.23
N LYS A 115 12.21 10.57 -6.07
CA LYS A 115 11.64 11.08 -7.33
C LYS A 115 10.71 12.25 -7.06
N LEU A 116 9.86 12.15 -6.04
CA LEU A 116 8.92 13.22 -5.66
C LEU A 116 9.65 14.48 -5.21
N ILE A 117 10.69 14.34 -4.37
CA ILE A 117 11.53 15.48 -3.95
C ILE A 117 12.22 16.12 -5.14
N ALA A 118 12.78 15.29 -6.02
CA ALA A 118 13.48 15.74 -7.21
C ALA A 118 12.55 16.44 -8.20
N GLN A 119 11.29 16.01 -8.36
CA GLN A 119 10.30 16.70 -9.20
C GLN A 119 10.13 18.17 -8.81
N GLU A 120 10.20 18.49 -7.52
CA GLU A 120 10.05 19.85 -7.01
C GLU A 120 11.35 20.67 -7.07
N THR A 121 12.51 20.01 -7.13
CA THR A 121 13.81 20.64 -6.90
C THR A 121 14.78 20.54 -8.07
N ILE A 122 14.50 19.73 -9.09
CA ILE A 122 15.44 19.44 -10.19
C ILE A 122 15.83 20.69 -10.99
N MET A 123 14.98 21.72 -11.01
CA MET A 123 15.29 23.01 -11.64
C MET A 123 16.47 23.75 -10.99
N GLU A 124 16.79 23.43 -9.73
CA GLU A 124 17.96 23.98 -9.02
C GLU A 124 19.26 23.20 -9.33
N SER A 125 19.20 22.17 -10.17
CA SER A 125 20.36 21.38 -10.57
C SER A 125 21.37 22.22 -11.36
N LEU A 126 22.66 22.04 -11.05
CA LEU A 126 23.75 22.74 -11.76
C LEU A 126 24.00 22.20 -13.17
N ASP A 127 23.67 20.94 -13.43
CA ASP A 127 23.97 20.24 -14.70
C ASP A 127 22.78 19.48 -15.28
N GLY A 128 21.59 19.75 -14.75
CA GLY A 128 20.33 19.13 -15.12
C GLY A 128 20.19 17.65 -14.72
N LEU A 129 21.22 17.02 -14.13
CA LEU A 129 21.22 15.61 -13.79
C LEU A 129 21.38 15.34 -12.29
N HIS A 130 22.34 16.00 -11.65
CA HIS A 130 22.60 15.76 -10.24
C HIS A 130 21.65 16.57 -9.38
N LEU A 131 21.04 15.90 -8.39
CA LEU A 131 20.15 16.56 -7.45
C LEU A 131 20.86 17.65 -6.64
N PRO A 132 20.16 18.75 -6.33
CA PRO A 132 20.61 19.73 -5.35
C PRO A 132 20.93 19.10 -4.00
N GLU A 133 21.77 19.78 -3.21
CA GLU A 133 22.19 19.30 -1.89
C GLU A 133 21.00 19.05 -0.95
N SER A 134 20.08 20.01 -0.87
CA SER A 134 18.85 19.94 -0.08
C SER A 134 18.02 18.68 -0.38
N SER A 135 17.90 18.30 -1.65
CA SER A 135 17.15 17.13 -2.10
C SER A 135 17.82 15.83 -1.67
N ARG A 136 19.15 15.77 -1.74
CA ARG A 136 19.94 14.61 -1.29
C ARG A 136 19.87 14.46 0.23
N GLU A 137 20.00 15.55 0.98
CA GLU A 137 19.89 15.56 2.44
C GLU A 137 18.50 15.11 2.89
N THR A 138 17.44 15.65 2.27
CA THR A 138 16.06 15.27 2.57
C THR A 138 15.83 13.79 2.27
N SER A 139 16.32 13.28 1.13
CA SER A 139 16.22 11.86 0.78
C SER A 139 16.96 10.96 1.79
N ALA A 140 18.14 11.37 2.24
CA ALA A 140 18.90 10.66 3.26
C ALA A 140 18.19 10.66 4.63
N MET A 141 17.63 11.80 5.04
CA MET A 141 16.82 11.91 6.27
C MET A 141 15.61 10.98 6.22
N ILE A 142 14.91 10.91 5.08
CA ILE A 142 13.78 10.01 4.92
C ILE A 142 14.21 8.56 4.96
N LEU A 143 15.31 8.18 4.30
CA LEU A 143 15.83 6.81 4.36
C LEU A 143 16.19 6.41 5.79
N MET A 144 16.84 7.30 6.54
CA MET A 144 17.15 7.09 7.96
C MET A 144 15.88 6.96 8.81
N ASN A 145 14.87 7.80 8.58
CA ASN A 145 13.58 7.66 9.25
C ASN A 145 12.92 6.33 8.89
N VAL A 146 12.93 5.90 7.63
CA VAL A 146 12.35 4.62 7.19
C VAL A 146 13.00 3.41 7.90
N TYR A 147 14.30 3.48 8.17
CA TYR A 147 15.03 2.45 8.90
C TYR A 147 14.72 2.47 10.41
N CYS A 148 14.82 3.65 11.03
CA CYS A 148 14.70 3.80 12.49
C CYS A 148 13.25 3.82 13.00
N ASN A 149 12.31 4.34 12.21
CA ASN A 149 10.92 4.58 12.61
C ASN A 149 10.06 3.35 12.33
N LYS A 150 9.41 2.83 13.37
CA LYS A 150 8.52 1.66 13.27
C LYS A 150 7.07 2.02 12.90
N ILE A 151 6.72 3.30 12.95
CA ILE A 151 5.34 3.79 12.75
C ILE A 151 5.19 4.34 11.34
N LEU A 152 6.01 5.32 10.95
CA LEU A 152 5.88 6.02 9.68
C LEU A 152 7.08 5.74 8.78
N LYS A 153 6.81 5.18 7.60
CA LYS A 153 7.81 4.84 6.58
C LYS A 153 7.43 5.43 5.22
N PRO A 154 7.72 6.71 4.96
CA PRO A 154 7.25 7.43 3.77
C PRO A 154 8.11 7.10 2.54
N VAL A 155 8.24 5.81 2.20
CA VAL A 155 9.03 5.34 1.05
C VAL A 155 8.47 5.78 -0.30
N ASP A 156 7.17 6.07 -0.32
CA ASP A 156 6.41 6.53 -1.48
C ASP A 156 5.90 7.98 -1.33
N GLY A 157 6.38 8.69 -0.31
CA GLY A 157 5.90 10.03 0.04
C GLY A 157 4.55 10.05 0.76
N SER A 158 3.91 8.90 0.99
CA SER A 158 2.68 8.86 1.78
C SER A 158 2.99 8.98 3.28
N CYS A 159 2.32 9.93 3.94
CA CYS A 159 2.41 10.14 5.39
C CYS A 159 1.32 9.39 6.18
N CYS A 160 0.67 8.40 5.55
CA CYS A 160 -0.42 7.66 6.16
C CYS A 160 0.09 6.78 7.31
N GLN A 161 -0.52 6.93 8.49
CA GLN A 161 -0.27 5.97 9.57
C GLN A 161 -0.85 4.60 9.17
N PRO A 162 -0.09 3.50 9.34
CA PRO A 162 -0.67 2.17 9.21
C PRO A 162 -1.81 2.04 10.22
N ARG A 163 -2.91 1.38 9.81
CA ARG A 163 -4.02 1.13 10.74
C ARG A 163 -3.47 0.39 11.96
N PRO A 164 -3.77 0.86 13.19
CA PRO A 164 -3.30 0.18 14.38
C PRO A 164 -3.82 -1.26 14.40
N PRO A 165 -2.97 -2.25 14.76
CA PRO A 165 -3.42 -3.63 14.84
C PRO A 165 -4.53 -3.76 15.88
N LEU A 166 -5.50 -4.66 15.62
CA LEU A 166 -6.57 -4.92 16.58
C LEU A 166 -5.99 -5.37 17.92
N THR A 167 -6.34 -4.64 18.97
CA THR A 167 -5.92 -4.95 20.34
C THR A 167 -6.54 -6.27 20.79
N LEU A 168 -5.92 -6.94 21.77
CA LEU A 168 -6.47 -8.16 22.36
C LEU A 168 -7.89 -7.93 22.90
N ILE A 169 -8.13 -6.77 23.53
CA ILE A 169 -9.45 -6.38 24.05
C ILE A 169 -10.47 -6.27 22.92
N GLN A 170 -10.13 -5.63 21.80
CA GLN A 170 -11.02 -5.54 20.64
C GLN A 170 -11.35 -6.92 20.06
N LYS A 171 -10.36 -7.82 19.99
CA LYS A 171 -10.58 -9.21 19.54
C LYS A 171 -11.52 -9.97 20.48
N LEU A 172 -11.29 -9.87 21.79
CA LEU A 172 -12.12 -10.52 22.81
C LEU A 172 -13.56 -9.96 22.81
N ALA A 173 -13.71 -8.65 22.72
CA ALA A 173 -15.01 -7.99 22.61
C ALA A 173 -15.76 -8.45 21.35
N ALA A 174 -15.09 -8.50 20.19
CA ALA A 174 -15.69 -9.00 18.95
C ALA A 174 -16.16 -10.45 19.09
N CYS A 175 -15.34 -11.33 19.68
CA CYS A 175 -15.73 -12.71 19.97
C CYS A 175 -16.95 -12.77 20.90
N PHE A 176 -16.95 -12.02 22.00
CA PHE A 176 -18.05 -12.00 22.96
C PHE A 176 -19.36 -11.57 22.30
N PHE A 177 -19.38 -10.42 21.61
CA PHE A 177 -20.59 -9.93 20.95
C PHE A 177 -21.08 -10.88 19.86
N THR A 178 -20.17 -11.49 19.10
CA THR A 178 -20.52 -12.47 18.06
C THR A 178 -21.18 -13.70 18.68
N LEU A 179 -20.63 -14.24 19.77
CA LEU A 179 -21.21 -15.38 20.49
C LEU A 179 -22.58 -15.02 21.10
N SER A 180 -22.74 -13.82 21.66
CA SER A 180 -24.02 -13.35 22.18
C SER A 180 -25.09 -13.22 21.10
N ILE A 181 -24.75 -12.67 19.93
CA ILE A 181 -25.66 -12.57 18.78
C ILE A 181 -26.07 -13.95 18.29
N ILE A 182 -25.10 -14.87 18.11
CA ILE A 182 -25.38 -16.25 17.68
C ILE A 182 -26.29 -16.95 18.70
N GLY A 183 -25.96 -16.83 20.00
CA GLY A 183 -26.78 -17.39 21.07
C GLY A 183 -28.21 -16.86 21.05
N TYR A 184 -28.38 -15.54 20.92
CA TYR A 184 -29.69 -14.91 20.80
C TYR A 184 -30.49 -15.42 19.58
N LEU A 185 -29.84 -15.52 18.42
CA LEU A 185 -30.48 -16.05 17.20
C LEU A 185 -30.92 -17.50 17.37
N ILE A 186 -30.10 -18.35 18.01
CA ILE A 186 -30.46 -19.74 18.32
C ILE A 186 -31.68 -19.78 19.24
N PHE A 187 -31.68 -19.01 20.34
CA PHE A 187 -32.82 -18.92 21.25
C PHE A 187 -34.09 -18.42 20.54
N TYR A 188 -33.96 -17.39 19.72
CA TYR A 188 -35.09 -16.84 18.94
C TYR A 188 -35.68 -17.88 17.98
N VAL A 189 -34.84 -18.66 17.28
CA VAL A 189 -35.30 -19.73 16.38
C VAL A 189 -35.98 -20.85 17.15
N ILE A 190 -35.41 -21.29 18.28
CA ILE A 190 -36.02 -22.32 19.14
C ILE A 190 -37.38 -21.84 19.65
N HIS A 191 -37.45 -20.63 20.19
CA HIS A 191 -38.68 -20.05 20.71
C HIS A 191 -39.74 -19.89 19.62
N ARG A 192 -39.38 -19.37 18.45
CA ARG A 192 -40.29 -19.26 17.30
C ARG A 192 -40.81 -20.62 16.84
N ASN A 193 -39.96 -21.65 16.83
CA ASN A 193 -40.36 -23.00 16.46
C ASN A 193 -41.29 -23.62 17.52
N ALA A 194 -41.01 -23.43 18.82
CA ALA A 194 -41.89 -23.87 19.90
C ALA A 194 -43.25 -23.15 19.85
N HIS A 195 -43.25 -21.83 19.63
CA HIS A 195 -44.47 -21.03 19.53
C HIS A 195 -45.31 -21.36 18.29
N ARG A 196 -44.68 -21.77 17.18
CA ARG A 196 -45.38 -22.32 16.00
C ARG A 196 -45.98 -23.69 16.26
N LYS A 197 -45.28 -24.57 16.99
CA LYS A 197 -45.80 -25.89 17.38
C LYS A 197 -46.94 -25.81 18.40
N ASN A 198 -46.92 -24.80 19.26
CA ASN A 198 -47.91 -24.60 20.32
C ASN A 198 -49.10 -23.73 19.89
N LYS A 199 -49.19 -23.31 18.62
CA LYS A 199 -50.36 -22.55 18.12
C LYS A 199 -51.48 -23.56 17.87
N PRO A 200 -52.60 -23.55 18.62
CA PRO A 200 -53.72 -24.42 18.35
C PRO A 200 -54.29 -24.11 16.96
N CYS A 201 -54.79 -25.13 16.26
CA CYS A 201 -55.62 -24.92 15.06
C CYS A 201 -56.71 -23.90 15.41
N PRO A 202 -57.00 -22.90 14.56
CA PRO A 202 -58.19 -22.11 14.77
C PRO A 202 -59.38 -23.02 14.48
N ASP A 203 -60.00 -23.53 15.54
CA ASP A 203 -61.32 -24.12 15.44
C ASP A 203 -62.25 -23.03 14.91
N LEU A 204 -62.77 -23.26 13.70
CA LEU A 204 -63.99 -22.62 13.22
C LEU A 204 -65.06 -22.97 14.25
N GLU A 205 -65.45 -22.01 15.09
CA GLU A 205 -66.78 -21.84 15.70
C GLU A 205 -66.69 -21.08 17.03
N SER A 206 -66.80 -19.75 16.94
CA SER A 206 -67.45 -18.97 17.99
C SER A 206 -67.86 -17.63 17.36
N GLY A 207 -69.13 -17.58 16.97
CA GLY A 207 -69.79 -16.37 16.53
C GLY A 207 -70.03 -15.40 17.69
N GLU A 208 -70.20 -14.14 17.28
CA GLU A 208 -71.02 -13.12 17.95
C GLU A 208 -70.67 -12.75 19.39
N GLU A 209 -70.02 -11.59 19.58
CA GLU A 209 -70.80 -10.41 19.94
C GLU A 209 -70.03 -9.10 19.74
N LYS A 210 -70.80 -8.12 19.30
CA LYS A 210 -70.41 -6.81 18.80
C LYS A 210 -70.73 -5.80 19.89
N LYS A 211 -69.80 -4.91 20.26
CA LYS A 211 -70.18 -3.57 20.72
C LYS A 211 -69.10 -2.51 20.51
N ASN A 212 -69.37 -1.69 19.50
CA ASN A 212 -68.79 -0.35 19.28
C ASN A 212 -69.50 0.67 20.18
N ILE A 213 -68.75 1.55 20.84
CA ILE A 213 -69.12 2.93 21.23
C ILE A 213 -67.78 3.71 21.21
N ILE A 214 -67.40 4.45 20.15
CA ILE A 214 -67.83 5.79 19.70
C ILE A 214 -67.43 6.93 20.65
N ASN A 215 -66.42 7.69 20.19
CA ASN A 215 -66.17 9.15 20.24
C ASN A 215 -66.01 9.84 21.61
N THR A 216 -65.09 10.80 21.80
CA THR A 216 -64.96 12.05 21.01
C THR A 216 -63.62 12.78 21.33
N PRO A 217 -63.05 13.59 20.40
CA PRO A 217 -61.73 14.24 20.51
C PRO A 217 -61.80 15.76 20.80
N VAL A 218 -60.78 16.36 21.42
CA VAL A 218 -60.40 17.81 21.38
C VAL A 218 -58.93 17.90 21.88
N SER A 219 -57.89 18.23 21.10
CA SER A 219 -57.45 19.48 20.44
C SER A 219 -56.90 20.59 21.37
N SER A 220 -55.59 20.86 21.26
CA SER A 220 -54.88 22.16 21.26
C SER A 220 -53.38 21.87 21.45
N LEU A 221 -52.54 21.92 20.40
CA LEU A 221 -51.96 23.08 19.71
C LEU A 221 -50.90 23.83 20.53
N GLU A 222 -49.68 23.84 19.97
CA GLU A 222 -48.52 24.72 20.20
C GLU A 222 -47.84 24.62 21.58
N ILE A 223 -46.51 24.49 21.68
CA ILE A 223 -45.54 25.52 21.30
C ILE A 223 -44.18 24.89 20.93
N LEU A 224 -43.59 25.43 19.86
CA LEU A 224 -42.23 25.23 19.35
C LEU A 224 -41.16 25.89 20.26
N LEU A 225 -39.91 25.43 20.10
CA LEU A 225 -38.61 26.07 20.46
C LEU A 225 -38.13 25.94 21.92
N GLN A 226 -37.12 25.09 22.13
CA GLN A 226 -35.71 25.49 21.97
C GLN A 226 -34.81 24.27 21.74
#